data_AF-A0A8H4PVV9-F1
#
_entry.id   AF-A0A8H4PVV9-F1
#
_cell.length_a   1.000
_cell.length_b   1.000
_cell.length_c   1.000
_cell.angle_alpha   90.00
_cell.angle_beta   90.00
_cell.angle_gamma   90.00
#
_symmetry.space_group_name_H-M   'P 1'
#
loop_
_entity.id
_entity.type
_entity.pdbx_description
1 polymer ?
#
loop_
_entity_poly.entity_id
_entity_poly.type
_entity_poly.pdbx_seq_one_letter_code
_entity_poly.pdbx_strand_id
1 'polypeptide(L)'
;MAETGLPPNWEVRHSNSKNLPYYFNSAEKVSRWEPPQGTDTDMLKHYMATHHSAGPQHGAGSGALEGKIRAAHLLVKHRDSRRPSSWRESEITRSKDEAMEVIKAHEQKIKSGAITLADLAPTESDCSSARKHGDLGYFGRGDMQKEFEDAAFGLKPGEMSGVVETASGLHLIERLE
;
A
#
# COMPACT_ATOMS: atom_id res chain seq x y z
N MET A 1 -24.48 -31.93 0.90
CA MET A 1 -24.46 -30.72 1.77
C MET A 1 -23.00 -30.42 1.99
N ALA A 2 -22.52 -29.23 1.65
CA ALA A 2 -21.10 -28.90 1.79
C ALA A 2 -20.74 -28.88 3.29
N GLU A 3 -19.74 -29.66 3.69
CA GLU A 3 -19.31 -29.77 5.08
C GLU A 3 -18.53 -28.51 5.45
N THR A 4 -19.18 -27.60 6.17
CA THR A 4 -18.63 -26.28 6.50
C THR A 4 -17.56 -26.31 7.60
N GLY A 5 -17.34 -27.48 8.23
CA GLY A 5 -16.50 -27.62 9.43
C GLY A 5 -17.12 -27.00 10.69
N LEU A 6 -18.29 -26.38 10.60
CA LEU A 6 -18.98 -25.79 11.74
C LEU A 6 -19.80 -26.83 12.51
N PRO A 7 -19.99 -26.65 13.82
CA PRO A 7 -20.91 -27.47 14.61
C PRO A 7 -22.35 -27.40 14.06
N PRO A 8 -23.22 -28.37 14.41
CA PRO A 8 -24.61 -28.36 14.01
C PRO A 8 -25.30 -27.03 14.35
N ASN A 9 -26.18 -26.58 13.46
CA ASN A 9 -26.94 -25.32 13.55
C ASN A 9 -26.15 -24.03 13.30
N TRP A 10 -24.85 -24.10 13.03
CA TRP A 10 -24.05 -22.93 12.65
C TRP A 10 -23.88 -22.81 11.14
N GLU A 11 -24.00 -21.58 10.63
CA GLU A 11 -23.84 -21.23 9.23
C GLU A 11 -23.00 -19.96 9.07
N VAL A 12 -22.32 -19.83 7.93
CA VAL A 12 -21.55 -18.63 7.56
C VAL A 12 -22.49 -17.64 6.87
N ARG A 13 -22.51 -16.39 7.34
CA ARG A 13 -23.25 -15.26 6.75
C ARG A 13 -22.34 -14.06 6.49
N HIS A 14 -22.79 -13.11 5.69
CA HIS A 14 -22.03 -11.91 5.35
C HIS A 14 -22.72 -10.66 5.86
N SER A 15 -21.93 -9.77 6.47
CA SER A 15 -22.42 -8.47 6.90
C SER A 15 -22.62 -7.55 5.71
N ASN A 16 -23.83 -7.02 5.51
CA ASN A 16 -24.13 -6.08 4.44
C ASN A 16 -23.34 -4.76 4.53
N SER A 17 -22.90 -4.36 5.73
CA SER A 17 -22.21 -3.08 5.95
C SER A 17 -20.69 -3.17 5.90
N LYS A 18 -20.11 -4.30 6.34
CA LYS A 18 -18.66 -4.48 6.42
C LYS A 18 -18.11 -5.44 5.36
N ASN A 19 -18.99 -6.14 4.63
CA ASN A 19 -18.64 -7.23 3.72
C ASN A 19 -17.71 -8.29 4.37
N LEU A 20 -17.86 -8.50 5.68
CA LEU A 20 -17.09 -9.46 6.45
C LEU A 20 -17.96 -10.69 6.78
N PRO A 21 -17.40 -11.90 6.71
CA PRO A 21 -18.11 -13.11 7.13
C PRO A 21 -18.29 -13.15 8.65
N TYR A 22 -19.41 -13.67 9.10
CA TYR A 22 -19.73 -13.94 10.51
C TYR A 22 -20.49 -15.27 10.63
N TYR A 23 -20.49 -15.84 11.82
CA TYR A 23 -21.09 -17.14 12.12
C TYR A 23 -22.43 -16.94 12.82
N PHE A 24 -23.48 -17.56 12.29
CA PHE A 24 -24.82 -17.46 12.83
C PHE A 24 -25.31 -18.84 13.30
N ASN A 25 -25.84 -18.91 14.51
CA ASN A 25 -26.50 -20.11 15.03
C ASN A 25 -28.01 -19.98 14.82
N SER A 26 -28.57 -20.89 14.02
CA SER A 26 -29.99 -20.89 13.66
C SER A 26 -30.92 -21.37 14.77
N ALA A 27 -30.42 -22.17 15.72
CA ALA A 27 -31.17 -22.68 16.88
C ALA A 27 -31.26 -21.65 18.01
N GLU A 28 -30.14 -21.02 18.35
CA GLU A 28 -30.05 -20.03 19.44
C GLU A 28 -30.26 -18.58 18.98
N LYS A 29 -30.34 -18.35 17.66
CA LYS A 29 -30.46 -17.02 17.03
C LYS A 29 -29.33 -16.04 17.42
N VAL A 30 -28.14 -16.56 17.70
CA VAL A 30 -26.96 -15.74 18.04
C VAL A 30 -26.01 -15.59 16.86
N SER A 31 -25.36 -14.43 16.77
CA SER A 31 -24.32 -14.13 15.77
C SER A 31 -22.99 -13.90 16.46
N ARG A 32 -21.88 -14.39 15.88
CA ARG A 32 -20.52 -14.19 16.39
C ARG A 32 -19.54 -13.96 15.24
N TRP A 33 -18.49 -13.18 15.51
CA TRP A 33 -17.41 -12.92 14.56
C TRP A 33 -16.31 -13.98 14.57
N GLU A 34 -16.22 -14.72 15.68
CA GLU A 34 -15.25 -15.80 15.87
C GLU A 34 -15.92 -17.17 15.70
N PRO A 35 -15.20 -18.18 15.17
CA PRO A 35 -15.73 -19.53 15.04
C PRO A 35 -16.16 -20.12 16.41
N PRO A 36 -17.29 -20.81 16.49
CA PRO A 36 -17.74 -21.45 17.73
C PRO A 36 -16.81 -22.59 18.17
N GLN A 37 -16.83 -22.93 19.47
CA GLN A 37 -16.07 -24.07 19.99
C GLN A 37 -16.53 -25.38 19.32
N GLY A 38 -15.58 -26.25 19.00
CA GLY A 38 -15.84 -27.51 18.27
C GLY A 38 -15.86 -27.37 16.74
N THR A 39 -15.48 -26.21 16.21
CA THR A 39 -15.25 -26.01 14.77
C THR A 39 -14.00 -26.78 14.32
N ASP A 40 -14.14 -27.60 13.28
CA ASP A 40 -13.00 -28.13 12.54
C ASP A 40 -12.39 -26.99 11.71
N THR A 41 -11.24 -26.51 12.18
CA THR A 41 -10.59 -25.33 11.60
C THR A 41 -10.06 -25.57 10.20
N ASP A 42 -9.73 -26.81 9.82
CA ASP A 42 -9.15 -27.09 8.51
C ASP A 42 -10.25 -27.28 7.45
N MET A 43 -11.35 -27.93 7.83
CA MET A 43 -12.55 -27.97 6.99
C MET A 43 -13.17 -26.59 6.81
N LEU A 44 -13.23 -25.78 7.89
CA LEU A 44 -13.76 -24.42 7.79
C LEU A 44 -12.90 -23.53 6.88
N LYS A 45 -11.57 -23.63 6.95
CA LYS A 45 -10.67 -22.93 6.03
C LYS A 45 -10.94 -23.33 4.58
N HIS A 46 -11.08 -24.63 4.30
CA HIS A 46 -11.34 -25.12 2.96
C HIS A 46 -12.71 -24.66 2.43
N TYR A 47 -13.73 -24.69 3.29
CA TYR A 47 -15.07 -24.22 2.96
C TYR A 47 -15.09 -22.71 2.68
N MET A 48 -14.44 -21.90 3.53
CA MET A 48 -14.33 -20.45 3.31
C MET A 48 -13.54 -20.10 2.06
N ALA A 49 -12.45 -20.83 1.76
CA ALA A 49 -11.68 -20.65 0.53
C ALA A 49 -12.51 -20.91 -0.73
N THR A 50 -13.34 -21.96 -0.70
CA THR A 50 -14.13 -22.42 -1.85
C THR A 50 -15.42 -21.62 -2.06
N HIS A 51 -16.09 -21.20 -0.99
CA HIS A 51 -17.45 -20.65 -1.06
C HIS A 51 -17.57 -19.18 -0.64
N HIS A 52 -16.57 -18.62 0.05
CA HIS A 52 -16.66 -17.29 0.67
C HIS A 52 -15.40 -16.44 0.42
N SER A 53 -14.78 -16.61 -0.73
CA SER A 53 -13.56 -15.91 -1.16
C SER A 53 -13.81 -14.39 -1.35
N ALA A 54 -13.90 -13.64 -0.25
CA ALA A 54 -13.07 -12.45 -0.11
C ALA A 54 -11.67 -12.97 0.26
N GLY A 55 -10.70 -12.73 -0.61
CA GLY A 55 -9.43 -13.47 -0.68
C GLY A 55 -8.71 -13.70 0.66
N PRO A 56 -7.98 -14.83 0.81
CA PRO A 56 -7.37 -15.21 2.07
C PRO A 56 -6.22 -14.25 2.41
N GLN A 57 -6.32 -13.60 3.56
CA GLN A 57 -5.16 -13.03 4.25
C GLN A 57 -4.64 -14.02 5.29
N HIS A 58 -3.31 -14.17 5.28
CA HIS A 58 -2.42 -14.88 6.22
C HIS A 58 -2.06 -16.33 5.86
N GLY A 59 -1.16 -16.41 4.90
CA GLY A 59 -0.33 -17.59 4.60
C GLY A 59 0.36 -17.43 3.25
N ALA A 60 1.44 -16.64 3.18
CA ALA A 60 2.37 -16.52 2.05
C ALA A 60 1.72 -16.39 0.65
N GLY A 61 1.20 -15.20 0.36
CA GLY A 61 0.71 -14.83 -0.97
C GLY A 61 1.86 -14.68 -1.96
N SER A 62 2.25 -15.75 -2.63
CA SER A 62 3.17 -15.70 -3.78
C SER A 62 2.47 -15.32 -5.10
N GLY A 63 1.14 -15.36 -5.18
CA GLY A 63 0.40 -15.04 -6.42
C GLY A 63 -0.24 -13.64 -6.51
N ALA A 64 -0.55 -12.97 -5.38
CA ALA A 64 -1.22 -11.66 -5.39
C ALA A 64 -0.25 -10.45 -5.48
N LEU A 65 1.03 -10.69 -5.14
CA LEU A 65 2.14 -9.76 -5.30
C LEU A 65 3.00 -10.10 -6.53
N GLU A 66 2.61 -11.11 -7.32
CA GLU A 66 3.40 -11.55 -8.46
C GLU A 66 3.54 -10.39 -9.46
N GLY A 67 4.77 -9.89 -9.63
CA GLY A 67 5.07 -8.73 -10.47
C GLY A 67 4.80 -7.34 -9.86
N LYS A 68 4.44 -7.26 -8.57
CA LYS A 68 4.29 -5.98 -7.85
C LYS A 68 5.52 -5.69 -6.99
N ILE A 69 5.82 -4.41 -6.82
CA ILE A 69 6.89 -3.91 -5.94
C ILE A 69 6.30 -2.98 -4.90
N ARG A 70 7.01 -2.80 -3.78
CA ARG A 70 6.67 -1.77 -2.79
C ARG A 70 7.75 -0.70 -2.82
N ALA A 71 7.35 0.57 -2.89
CA ALA A 71 8.29 1.68 -2.86
C ALA A 71 7.77 2.84 -2.01
N ALA A 72 8.71 3.56 -1.42
CA ALA A 72 8.49 4.87 -0.85
C ALA A 72 9.03 5.94 -1.78
N HIS A 73 8.50 7.16 -1.67
CA HIS A 73 9.04 8.29 -2.42
C HIS A 73 9.07 9.59 -1.62
N LEU A 74 9.90 10.52 -2.09
CA LEU A 74 9.86 11.91 -1.70
C LEU A 74 9.62 12.75 -2.95
N LEU A 75 8.47 13.40 -3.01
CA LEU A 75 8.07 14.30 -4.10
C LEU A 75 8.33 15.76 -3.73
N VAL A 76 9.02 16.49 -4.60
CA VAL A 76 9.14 17.96 -4.58
C VAL A 76 8.46 18.52 -5.83
N LYS A 77 7.42 19.32 -5.63
CA LYS A 77 6.69 19.96 -6.73
C LYS A 77 7.33 21.30 -7.11
N HIS A 78 6.99 21.76 -8.32
CA HIS A 78 7.30 23.09 -8.85
C HIS A 78 6.07 23.66 -9.58
N ARG A 79 6.14 24.92 -9.99
CA ARG A 79 5.05 25.64 -10.67
C ARG A 79 4.52 24.95 -11.93
N ASP A 80 5.37 24.19 -12.62
CA ASP A 80 5.02 23.47 -13.86
C ASP A 80 4.55 22.02 -13.59
N SER A 81 4.49 21.60 -12.33
CA SER A 81 3.89 20.31 -11.97
C SER A 81 2.39 20.32 -12.27
N ARG A 82 1.82 19.18 -12.71
CA ARG A 82 0.41 19.02 -13.08
C ARG A 82 -0.58 19.56 -12.05
N ARG A 83 -0.22 19.50 -10.76
CA ARG A 83 -0.99 20.11 -9.67
C ARG A 83 -0.03 20.83 -8.71
N PRO A 84 0.23 22.14 -8.89
CA PRO A 84 1.19 22.91 -8.09
C PRO A 84 0.60 23.33 -6.75
N SER A 85 0.12 22.35 -5.98
CA SER A 85 -0.38 22.50 -4.63
C SER A 85 -0.20 21.20 -3.85
N SER A 86 0.07 21.30 -2.56
CA SER A 86 0.23 20.16 -1.66
C SER A 86 -0.48 20.42 -0.33
N TRP A 87 -0.33 19.48 0.61
CA TRP A 87 -0.79 19.67 1.97
C TRP A 87 0.12 20.63 2.77
N ARG A 88 1.34 20.86 2.29
CA ARG A 88 2.32 21.78 2.89
C ARG A 88 2.12 23.22 2.42
N GLU A 89 1.80 23.37 1.15
CA GLU A 89 1.74 24.66 0.48
C GLU A 89 0.53 24.69 -0.47
N SER A 90 -0.36 25.66 -0.27
CA SER A 90 -1.59 25.80 -1.05
C SER A 90 -1.33 26.15 -2.52
N GLU A 91 -0.27 26.91 -2.79
CA GLU A 91 0.15 27.32 -4.13
C GLU A 91 1.67 27.27 -4.23
N ILE A 92 2.18 26.40 -5.09
CA ILE A 92 3.62 26.17 -5.26
C ILE A 92 4.12 27.00 -6.43
N THR A 93 4.89 28.05 -6.12
CA THR A 93 5.39 29.02 -7.12
C THR A 93 6.85 28.81 -7.51
N ARG A 94 7.59 27.99 -6.74
CA ARG A 94 9.00 27.68 -6.98
C ARG A 94 9.21 27.11 -8.40
N SER A 95 10.31 27.51 -9.01
CA SER A 95 10.74 27.02 -10.32
C SER A 95 11.18 25.56 -10.27
N LYS A 96 11.27 24.94 -11.45
CA LYS A 96 11.81 23.58 -11.58
C LYS A 96 13.27 23.49 -11.11
N ASP A 97 14.08 24.52 -11.36
CA ASP A 97 15.48 24.55 -10.95
C ASP A 97 15.62 24.65 -9.42
N GLU A 98 14.82 25.48 -8.77
CA GLU A 98 14.77 25.52 -7.29
C GLU A 98 14.31 24.19 -6.70
N ALA A 99 13.30 23.55 -7.29
CA ALA A 99 12.88 22.20 -6.88
C ALA A 99 14.00 21.16 -7.09
N MET A 100 14.79 21.29 -8.15
CA MET A 100 15.95 20.43 -8.44
C MET A 100 17.06 20.61 -7.40
N GLU A 101 17.32 21.84 -6.96
CA GLU A 101 18.28 22.11 -5.88
C GLU A 101 17.81 21.51 -4.55
N VAL A 102 16.54 21.69 -4.20
CA VAL A 102 15.93 21.15 -2.98
C VAL A 102 16.02 19.63 -2.96
N ILE A 103 15.59 18.96 -4.03
CA ILE A 103 15.59 17.50 -4.06
C ILE A 103 17.01 16.91 -4.09
N LYS A 104 17.97 17.57 -4.74
CA LYS A 104 19.39 17.18 -4.67
C LYS A 104 19.96 17.34 -3.27
N ALA A 105 19.61 18.40 -2.56
CA ALA A 105 20.03 18.57 -1.17
C ALA A 105 19.49 17.44 -0.27
N HIS A 106 18.25 17.00 -0.50
CA HIS A 106 17.66 15.84 0.17
C HIS A 106 18.37 14.54 -0.20
N GLU A 107 18.62 14.32 -1.49
CA GLU A 107 19.37 13.16 -1.99
C GLU A 107 20.74 13.03 -1.31
N GLN A 108 21.50 14.14 -1.18
CA GLN A 108 22.80 14.13 -0.53
C GLN A 108 22.72 13.78 0.96
N LYS A 109 21.70 14.27 1.68
CA LYS A 109 21.48 13.94 3.10
C LYS A 109 21.12 12.46 3.30
N ILE A 110 20.39 11.88 2.36
CA ILE A 110 20.02 10.46 2.40
C ILE A 110 21.24 9.59 2.05
N LYS A 111 21.97 9.94 0.99
CA LYS A 111 23.18 9.22 0.57
C LYS A 111 24.31 9.26 1.61
N SER A 112 24.41 10.32 2.40
CA SER A 112 25.37 10.40 3.50
C SER A 112 24.96 9.58 4.73
N GLY A 113 23.74 9.03 4.76
CA GLY A 113 23.18 8.32 5.90
C GLY A 113 22.79 9.21 7.08
N ALA A 114 22.77 10.54 6.89
CA ALA A 114 22.40 11.48 7.95
C ALA A 114 20.91 11.41 8.32
N ILE A 115 20.06 11.04 7.35
CA ILE A 115 18.61 10.90 7.51
C ILE A 115 18.07 9.92 6.48
N THR A 116 16.99 9.19 6.77
CA THR A 116 16.35 8.30 5.80
C THR A 116 15.32 9.05 4.95
N LEU A 117 14.95 8.50 3.78
CA LEU A 117 13.85 9.04 2.98
C LEU A 117 12.54 9.04 3.78
N ALA A 118 12.29 7.97 4.55
CA ALA A 118 11.12 7.79 5.39
C ALA A 118 11.00 8.85 6.51
N ASP A 119 12.12 9.33 7.04
CA ASP A 119 12.15 10.39 8.06
C ASP A 119 11.90 11.78 7.44
N LEU A 120 12.32 11.98 6.19
CA LEU A 120 12.24 13.26 5.50
C LEU A 120 10.89 13.48 4.80
N ALA A 121 10.26 12.41 4.31
CA ALA A 121 9.00 12.47 3.58
C ALA A 121 7.85 13.14 4.38
N PRO A 122 7.66 12.90 5.69
CA PRO A 122 6.61 13.54 6.48
C PRO A 122 6.70 15.06 6.54
N THR A 123 7.90 15.64 6.42
CA THR A 123 8.08 17.10 6.53
C THR A 123 8.35 17.76 5.20
N GLU A 124 8.97 17.08 4.24
CA GLU A 124 9.42 17.66 2.98
C GLU A 124 8.61 17.23 1.76
N SER A 125 7.89 16.11 1.80
CA SER A 125 7.20 15.64 0.60
C SER A 125 5.89 16.37 0.34
N ASP A 126 5.71 16.82 -0.91
CA ASP A 126 4.48 17.41 -1.43
C ASP A 126 3.40 16.37 -1.81
N CYS A 127 3.63 15.09 -1.55
CA CYS A 127 2.66 14.02 -1.75
C CYS A 127 1.88 13.71 -0.46
N SER A 128 0.65 13.22 -0.56
CA SER A 128 -0.13 12.77 0.60
C SER A 128 0.45 11.51 1.28
N SER A 129 1.32 10.76 0.58
CA SER A 129 2.08 9.64 1.13
C SER A 129 3.06 10.08 2.24
N ALA A 130 3.35 11.38 2.38
CA ALA A 130 4.10 11.94 3.51
C ALA A 130 3.60 11.42 4.87
N ARG A 131 2.28 11.26 5.03
CA ARG A 131 1.66 10.72 6.26
C ARG A 131 1.99 9.25 6.55
N LYS A 132 2.48 8.52 5.55
CA LYS A 132 2.94 7.14 5.61
C LYS A 132 4.44 7.07 5.37
N HIS A 133 5.19 8.11 5.74
CA HIS A 133 6.64 8.15 5.55
C HIS A 133 7.07 7.94 4.08
N GLY A 134 6.25 8.41 3.14
CA GLY A 134 6.50 8.28 1.70
C GLY A 134 6.05 6.96 1.08
N ASP A 135 5.59 5.97 1.88
CA ASP A 135 5.16 4.65 1.39
C ASP A 135 3.93 4.73 0.48
N LEU A 136 4.07 4.21 -0.73
CA LEU A 136 3.00 4.12 -1.73
C LEU A 136 2.26 2.77 -1.67
N GLY A 137 2.74 1.82 -0.87
CA GLY A 137 2.25 0.45 -0.87
C GLY A 137 2.73 -0.34 -2.10
N TYR A 138 2.11 -1.50 -2.34
CA TYR A 138 2.44 -2.33 -3.49
C TYR A 138 1.75 -1.83 -4.76
N PHE A 139 2.50 -1.71 -5.84
CA PHE A 139 1.99 -1.37 -7.17
C PHE A 139 2.64 -2.26 -8.25
N GLY A 140 1.88 -2.50 -9.31
CA GLY A 140 2.31 -3.20 -10.50
C GLY A 140 2.65 -2.25 -11.65
N ARG A 141 2.98 -2.83 -12.80
CA ARG A 141 3.15 -2.06 -14.03
C ARG A 141 1.81 -1.52 -14.53
N GLY A 142 1.79 -0.26 -14.96
CA GLY A 142 0.60 0.49 -15.39
C GLY A 142 -0.10 1.28 -14.28
N ASP A 143 0.27 1.09 -13.01
CA ASP A 143 -0.36 1.79 -11.88
C ASP A 143 0.21 3.21 -11.65
N MET A 144 1.45 3.46 -12.09
CA MET A 144 2.19 4.71 -11.87
C MET A 144 2.53 5.41 -13.19
N GLN A 145 2.98 6.67 -13.11
CA GLN A 145 3.56 7.35 -14.27
C GLN A 145 4.77 6.58 -14.79
N LYS A 146 4.93 6.52 -16.12
CA LYS A 146 5.91 5.68 -16.79
C LYS A 146 7.34 5.91 -16.28
N GLU A 147 7.74 7.16 -16.11
CA GLU A 147 9.08 7.54 -15.65
C GLU A 147 9.32 7.09 -14.20
N PHE A 148 8.30 7.17 -13.35
CA PHE A 148 8.36 6.69 -11.98
C PHE A 148 8.44 5.16 -11.92
N GLU A 149 7.60 4.49 -12.71
CA GLU A 149 7.57 3.03 -12.80
C GLU A 149 8.91 2.48 -13.30
N ASP A 150 9.41 2.99 -14.42
CA ASP A 150 10.63 2.51 -15.05
C ASP A 150 11.82 2.64 -14.07
N ALA A 151 11.87 3.73 -13.29
CA ALA A 151 12.85 3.91 -12.23
C ALA A 151 12.62 2.92 -11.07
N ALA A 152 11.42 2.84 -10.51
CA ALA A 152 11.13 2.02 -9.33
C ALA A 152 11.36 0.51 -9.57
N PHE A 153 10.94 0.00 -10.74
CA PHE A 153 11.16 -1.39 -11.13
C PHE A 153 12.61 -1.70 -11.51
N GLY A 154 13.40 -0.68 -11.85
CA GLY A 154 14.83 -0.80 -12.12
C GLY A 154 15.68 -0.93 -10.84
N LEU A 155 15.14 -0.54 -9.68
CA LEU A 155 15.82 -0.61 -8.39
C LEU A 155 15.78 -2.02 -7.80
N LYS A 156 16.80 -2.36 -7.01
CA LYS A 156 16.78 -3.52 -6.12
C LYS A 156 16.09 -3.16 -4.79
N PRO A 157 15.56 -4.13 -4.03
CA PRO A 157 15.07 -3.88 -2.68
C PRO A 157 16.15 -3.24 -1.79
N GLY A 158 15.79 -2.17 -1.09
CA GLY A 158 16.69 -1.31 -0.31
C GLY A 158 17.47 -0.28 -1.13
N GLU A 159 17.30 -0.22 -2.45
CA GLU A 159 17.99 0.73 -3.30
C GLU A 159 17.16 2.00 -3.52
N MET A 160 17.87 3.12 -3.61
CA MET A 160 17.30 4.44 -3.86
C MET A 160 17.70 4.94 -5.25
N SER A 161 16.75 5.52 -5.99
CA SER A 161 16.98 6.13 -7.29
C SER A 161 17.77 7.45 -7.19
N GLY A 162 18.27 7.91 -8.34
CA GLY A 162 18.52 9.34 -8.52
C GLY A 162 17.23 10.15 -8.62
N VAL A 163 17.36 11.43 -8.95
CA VAL A 163 16.20 12.31 -9.19
C VAL A 163 15.44 11.86 -10.44
N VAL A 164 14.17 11.52 -10.27
CA VAL A 164 13.25 11.12 -11.34
C VAL A 164 12.24 12.24 -11.57
N GLU A 165 12.14 12.71 -12.81
CA GLU A 165 11.17 13.72 -13.19
C GLU A 165 9.90 13.06 -13.74
N THR A 166 8.74 13.54 -13.28
CA THR A 166 7.43 13.16 -13.81
C THR A 166 6.56 14.41 -13.99
N ALA A 167 5.38 14.27 -14.59
CA ALA A 167 4.42 15.38 -14.66
C ALA A 167 3.95 15.86 -13.27
N SER A 168 4.14 15.06 -12.21
CA SER A 168 3.81 15.45 -10.83
C SER A 168 4.90 16.27 -10.15
N GLY A 169 6.12 16.33 -10.69
CA GLY A 169 7.28 16.99 -10.09
C GLY A 169 8.50 16.07 -10.07
N LEU A 170 9.43 16.37 -9.15
CA LEU A 170 10.68 15.63 -8.98
C LEU A 170 10.55 14.62 -7.83
N HIS A 171 11.08 13.42 -8.03
CA HIS A 171 10.95 12.31 -7.10
C HIS A 171 12.32 11.73 -6.74
N LEU A 172 12.47 11.35 -5.48
CA LEU A 172 13.41 10.32 -5.05
C LEU A 172 12.59 9.08 -4.70
N ILE A 173 13.03 7.91 -5.15
CA ILE A 173 12.29 6.66 -5.00
C ILE A 173 13.18 5.68 -4.26
N GLU A 174 12.64 5.03 -3.25
CA GLU A 174 13.31 3.93 -2.55
C GLU A 174 12.45 2.68 -2.68
N ARG A 175 13.02 1.63 -3.25
CA ARG A 175 12.32 0.35 -3.33
C ARG A 175 12.46 -0.38 -2.00
N LEU A 176 11.34 -0.69 -1.36
CA LEU A 176 11.31 -1.41 -0.10
C LEU A 176 11.30 -2.94 -0.33
N GLU A 177 10.56 -3.39 -1.35
CA GLU A 177 10.37 -4.81 -1.71
C GLU A 177 10.31 -5.00 -3.23
#